data_AF-A0A0E9RGW6-F1
#
_entry.id   AF-A0A0E9RGW6-F1
#
_cell.length_a   1.000
_cell.length_b   1.000
_cell.length_c   1.000
_cell.angle_alpha   90.00
_cell.angle_beta   90.00
_cell.angle_gamma   90.00
#
_symmetry.space_group_name_H-M   'P 1'
#
loop_
_entity.id
_entity.type
_entity.pdbx_description
1 polymer ?
#
loop_
_entity_poly.entity_id
_entity_poly.type
_entity_poly.pdbx_seq_one_letter_code
_entity_poly.pdbx_strand_id
1 'polypeptide(L)'
;MSKINFVVFLIAGLQVAGIEMWQNDYDQRLYYTCSGRDSISMITSKHDNGRGDRVWDFSCKQSFDSFSECFWSPYVNWFDEEFAFSCPSNYIISGMESYHENKYEDRRWKFKCCRVNNY
;
A
#
# COMPACT_ATOMS: atom_id res chain seq x y z
N MET A 1 21.90 -52.30 29.58
CA MET A 1 22.64 -51.48 28.60
C MET A 1 21.73 -50.33 28.17
N SER A 2 21.98 -49.14 28.72
CA SER A 2 21.24 -47.92 28.36
C SER A 2 21.82 -47.38 27.04
N LYS A 3 20.98 -47.18 26.02
CA LYS A 3 21.34 -46.43 24.82
C LYS A 3 20.57 -45.11 24.86
N ILE A 4 21.24 -44.06 25.33
CA ILE A 4 20.77 -42.68 25.19
C ILE A 4 21.12 -42.26 23.76
N ASN A 5 20.10 -42.12 22.91
CA ASN A 5 20.27 -41.51 21.60
C ASN A 5 20.28 -39.99 21.78
N PHE A 6 21.43 -39.36 21.55
CA PHE A 6 21.51 -37.90 21.42
C PHE A 6 20.85 -37.48 20.10
N VAL A 7 19.64 -36.93 20.20
CA VAL A 7 19.04 -36.18 19.10
C VAL A 7 19.55 -34.76 19.21
N VAL A 8 20.54 -34.41 18.39
CA VAL A 8 21.00 -33.03 18.24
C VAL A 8 20.03 -32.34 17.29
N PHE A 9 19.13 -31.51 17.82
CA PHE A 9 18.39 -30.56 17.00
C PHE A 9 19.34 -29.41 16.62
N LEU A 10 19.93 -29.50 15.43
CA LEU A 10 20.53 -28.33 14.78
C LEU A 10 19.37 -27.42 14.34
N ILE A 11 18.97 -26.53 15.22
CA ILE A 11 18.14 -25.38 14.84
C ILE A 11 19.06 -24.44 14.05
N ALA A 12 19.24 -24.73 12.75
CA ALA A 12 19.78 -23.75 11.84
C ALA A 12 18.85 -22.54 11.93
N GLY A 13 19.36 -21.43 12.46
CA GLY A 13 18.59 -20.22 12.70
C GLY A 13 17.85 -19.84 11.43
N LEU A 14 16.53 -19.98 11.46
CA LEU A 14 15.66 -19.46 10.42
C LEU A 14 15.80 -17.93 10.54
N GLN A 15 16.67 -17.34 9.73
CA GLN A 15 16.57 -15.92 9.46
C GLN A 15 15.22 -15.74 8.79
N VAL A 16 14.20 -15.40 9.57
CA VAL A 16 12.98 -14.82 9.04
C VAL A 16 13.40 -13.44 8.57
N ALA A 17 13.97 -13.38 7.36
CA ALA A 17 13.98 -12.14 6.61
C ALA A 17 12.50 -11.76 6.50
N GLY A 18 12.11 -10.69 7.21
CA GLY A 18 10.74 -10.19 7.13
C GLY A 18 10.40 -10.02 5.65
N ILE A 19 9.35 -10.68 5.20
CA ILE A 19 8.89 -10.53 3.82
C ILE A 19 8.37 -9.09 3.73
N GLU A 20 9.17 -8.18 3.19
CA GLU A 20 8.68 -6.84 2.83
C GLU A 20 7.76 -7.01 1.62
N MET A 21 6.44 -6.97 1.86
CA MET A 21 5.44 -7.09 0.80
C MET A 21 5.06 -5.69 0.29
N TRP A 22 5.95 -5.11 -0.52
CA TRP A 22 5.62 -3.91 -1.28
C TRP A 22 4.50 -4.22 -2.29
N GLN A 23 3.54 -3.31 -2.44
CA GLN A 23 2.39 -3.49 -3.34
C GLN A 23 2.73 -3.23 -4.81
N ASN A 24 3.95 -2.79 -5.09
CA ASN A 24 4.51 -2.59 -6.42
C ASN A 24 6.03 -2.76 -6.38
N ASP A 25 6.60 -3.04 -7.55
CA ASP A 25 8.02 -2.84 -7.82
C ASP A 25 8.27 -1.40 -8.32
N TYR A 26 9.54 -0.97 -8.28
CA TYR A 26 9.97 0.29 -8.89
C TYR A 26 9.66 0.31 -10.39
N ASP A 27 9.39 1.50 -10.92
CA ASP A 27 8.96 1.82 -12.28
C ASP A 27 7.66 1.14 -12.71
N GLN A 28 7.06 0.32 -11.84
CA GLN A 28 5.80 -0.37 -12.10
C GLN A 28 4.61 0.41 -11.53
N ARG A 29 3.45 0.12 -12.12
CA ARG A 29 2.17 0.65 -11.67
C ARG A 29 1.86 0.18 -10.25
N LEU A 30 1.43 1.12 -9.43
CA LEU A 30 0.80 0.87 -8.15
C LEU A 30 -0.72 0.83 -8.33
N TYR A 31 -1.37 -0.20 -7.78
CA TYR A 31 -2.82 -0.23 -7.63
C TYR A 31 -3.18 -0.99 -6.36
N TYR A 32 -3.69 -0.26 -5.37
CA TYR A 32 -4.07 -0.83 -4.09
C TYR A 32 -5.45 -0.34 -3.64
N THR A 33 -6.24 -1.25 -3.09
CA THR A 33 -7.52 -0.93 -2.44
C THR A 33 -7.67 -1.74 -1.17
N CYS A 34 -8.09 -1.08 -0.10
CA CYS A 34 -8.59 -1.78 1.09
C CYS A 34 -9.89 -2.52 0.77
N SER A 35 -10.25 -3.46 1.65
CA SER A 35 -11.53 -4.18 1.56
C SER A 35 -12.71 -3.20 1.61
N GLY A 36 -13.89 -3.60 1.15
CA GLY A 36 -15.04 -2.68 0.99
C GLY A 36 -15.59 -2.05 2.27
N ARG A 37 -15.12 -2.50 3.45
CA ARG A 37 -15.48 -1.95 4.78
C ARG A 37 -14.34 -1.16 5.43
N ASP A 38 -13.19 -1.08 4.76
CA ASP A 38 -11.96 -0.55 5.32
C ASP A 38 -11.49 0.70 4.56
N SER A 39 -10.76 1.55 5.28
CA SER A 39 -10.02 2.67 4.70
C SER A 39 -8.53 2.51 4.94
N ILE A 40 -7.72 3.24 4.17
CA ILE A 40 -6.27 3.30 4.41
C ILE A 40 -6.04 4.00 5.74
N SER A 41 -5.25 3.36 6.61
CA SER A 41 -4.89 3.87 7.94
C SER A 41 -3.42 4.21 8.07
N MET A 42 -2.56 3.61 7.25
CA MET A 42 -1.14 3.91 7.17
C MET A 42 -0.66 3.75 5.72
N ILE A 43 0.24 4.63 5.30
CA ILE A 43 0.97 4.54 4.04
C ILE A 43 2.45 4.52 4.40
N THR A 44 3.14 3.47 3.96
CA THR A 44 4.60 3.34 4.07
C THR A 44 5.17 3.40 2.67
N SER A 45 6.30 4.10 2.50
CA SER A 45 7.00 4.09 1.22
C SER A 45 8.50 4.08 1.40
N LYS A 46 9.21 3.56 0.40
CA LYS A 46 10.66 3.58 0.33
C LYS A 46 11.09 4.10 -1.03
N HIS A 47 11.98 5.09 -1.02
CA HIS A 47 12.55 5.68 -2.23
C HIS A 47 13.89 5.05 -2.58
N ASP A 48 14.18 4.95 -3.88
CA ASP A 48 15.46 4.55 -4.43
C ASP A 48 16.01 5.65 -5.34
N ASN A 49 17.15 6.23 -4.95
CA ASN A 49 17.77 7.33 -5.70
C ASN A 49 18.27 6.90 -7.08
N GLY A 50 18.57 5.62 -7.29
CA GLY A 50 19.09 5.12 -8.56
C GLY A 50 18.00 4.99 -9.62
N ARG A 51 16.76 4.72 -9.19
CA ARG A 51 15.58 4.61 -10.05
C ARG A 51 14.69 5.85 -10.08
N GLY A 52 14.96 6.86 -9.25
CA GLY A 52 14.09 8.04 -9.16
C GLY A 52 12.72 7.75 -8.54
N ASP A 53 12.48 6.53 -8.06
CA ASP A 53 11.13 6.04 -7.82
C ASP A 53 10.94 5.47 -6.40
N ARG A 54 9.72 5.06 -6.08
CA ARG A 54 9.29 4.57 -4.78
C ARG A 54 8.54 3.25 -4.90
N VAL A 55 8.48 2.53 -3.80
CA VAL A 55 7.57 1.40 -3.56
C VAL A 55 6.66 1.72 -2.39
N TRP A 56 5.42 1.23 -2.40
CA TRP A 56 4.40 1.55 -1.39
C TRP A 56 3.84 0.31 -0.72
N ASP A 57 3.53 0.46 0.56
CA ASP A 57 2.76 -0.50 1.34
C ASP A 57 1.71 0.22 2.18
N PHE A 58 0.64 -0.51 2.54
CA PHE A 58 -0.54 0.07 3.16
C PHE A 58 -1.07 -0.80 4.29
N SER A 59 -1.52 -0.14 5.35
CA SER A 59 -2.41 -0.76 6.33
C SER A 59 -3.84 -0.28 6.12
N CYS A 60 -4.79 -1.20 6.35
CA CYS A 60 -6.22 -0.92 6.32
C CYS A 60 -6.81 -0.99 7.73
N LYS A 61 -7.86 -0.21 7.97
CA LYS A 61 -8.66 -0.26 9.19
C LYS A 61 -10.14 -0.26 8.81
N GLN A 62 -10.95 -1.04 9.52
CA GLN A 62 -12.40 -0.98 9.39
C GLN A 62 -12.91 0.41 9.75
N SER A 63 -13.57 1.03 8.79
CA SER A 63 -14.06 2.41 8.87
C SER A 63 -15.53 2.53 8.46
N PHE A 64 -16.14 1.45 7.96
CA PHE A 64 -17.53 1.40 7.52
C PHE A 64 -18.23 0.16 8.12
N ASP A 65 -19.50 0.32 8.49
CA ASP A 65 -20.32 -0.77 9.06
C ASP A 65 -20.75 -1.78 7.99
N SER A 66 -20.94 -1.31 6.76
CA SER A 66 -21.34 -2.09 5.60
C SER A 66 -20.43 -1.79 4.40
N PHE A 67 -20.62 -2.55 3.31
CA PHE A 67 -19.94 -2.22 2.05
C PHE A 67 -20.30 -0.80 1.62
N SER A 68 -19.27 -0.02 1.33
CA SER A 68 -19.39 1.39 1.00
C SER A 68 -19.47 1.64 -0.51
N GLU A 69 -20.22 2.67 -0.91
CA GLU A 69 -20.19 3.22 -2.26
C GLU A 69 -18.87 3.97 -2.49
N CYS A 70 -18.16 3.66 -3.57
CA CYS A 70 -16.85 4.23 -3.84
C CYS A 70 -16.71 4.71 -5.27
N PHE A 71 -15.83 5.71 -5.47
CA PHE A 71 -15.39 6.15 -6.80
C PHE A 71 -13.88 6.44 -6.80
N TRP A 72 -13.28 6.40 -7.99
CA TRP A 72 -11.91 6.86 -8.20
C TRP A 72 -11.90 8.32 -8.64
N SER A 73 -11.00 9.13 -8.09
CA SER A 73 -10.72 10.47 -8.61
C SER A 73 -10.16 10.40 -10.05
N PRO A 74 -10.23 11.50 -10.82
CA PRO A 74 -9.29 11.71 -11.91
C PRO A 74 -7.85 11.81 -11.38
N TYR A 75 -6.85 11.88 -12.26
CA TYR A 75 -5.49 12.18 -11.84
C TYR A 75 -5.43 13.57 -11.18
N VAL A 76 -4.83 13.65 -10.00
CA VAL A 76 -4.92 14.84 -9.15
C VAL A 76 -3.75 15.83 -9.29
N ASN A 77 -2.65 15.40 -9.91
CA ASN A 77 -1.45 16.19 -10.19
C ASN A 77 -1.05 16.02 -11.66
N TRP A 78 -0.22 16.89 -12.23
CA TRP A 78 0.66 16.53 -13.37
C TRP A 78 2.04 16.06 -12.87
N PHE A 79 2.90 15.58 -13.77
CA PHE A 79 4.30 15.29 -13.43
C PHE A 79 5.03 16.59 -13.03
N ASP A 80 6.01 16.48 -12.14
CA ASP A 80 6.80 17.58 -11.58
C ASP A 80 5.96 18.65 -10.85
N GLU A 81 4.73 18.31 -10.48
CA GLU A 81 3.82 19.19 -9.75
C GLU A 81 3.47 18.64 -8.37
N GLU A 82 3.46 19.52 -7.38
CA GLU A 82 2.92 19.23 -6.06
C GLU A 82 1.39 19.09 -6.11
N PHE A 83 0.83 18.31 -5.19
CA PHE A 83 -0.62 18.25 -5.02
C PHE A 83 -1.02 18.11 -3.56
N ALA A 84 -2.22 18.61 -3.26
CA ALA A 84 -2.97 18.29 -2.07
C ALA A 84 -4.31 17.70 -2.51
N PHE A 85 -4.68 16.57 -1.91
CA PHE A 85 -5.94 15.91 -2.22
C PHE A 85 -6.72 15.61 -0.95
N SER A 86 -8.04 15.74 -1.03
CA SER A 86 -8.97 15.30 0.00
C SER A 86 -10.19 14.71 -0.69
N CYS A 87 -10.70 13.60 -0.17
CA CYS A 87 -12.00 13.11 -0.60
C CYS A 87 -13.08 14.16 -0.29
N PRO A 88 -14.20 14.18 -1.04
CA PRO A 88 -15.34 15.02 -0.71
C PRO A 88 -15.88 14.74 0.69
N SER A 89 -16.70 15.65 1.21
CA SER A 89 -17.35 15.49 2.51
C SER A 89 -18.07 14.13 2.61
N ASN A 90 -17.88 13.46 3.75
CA ASN A 90 -18.39 12.10 4.03
C ASN A 90 -17.77 10.97 3.21
N TYR A 91 -16.57 11.16 2.64
CA TYR A 91 -15.80 10.10 2.02
C TYR A 91 -14.41 9.98 2.65
N ILE A 92 -13.88 8.75 2.71
CA ILE A 92 -12.54 8.45 3.22
C ILE A 92 -11.72 7.75 2.13
N ILE A 93 -10.42 7.99 2.08
CA ILE A 93 -9.50 7.31 1.17
C ILE A 93 -9.43 5.82 1.51
N SER A 94 -9.78 4.97 0.56
CA SER A 94 -9.75 3.50 0.67
C SER A 94 -8.91 2.83 -0.42
N GLY A 95 -8.19 3.60 -1.23
CA GLY A 95 -7.31 3.07 -2.27
C GLY A 95 -6.45 4.14 -2.92
N MET A 96 -5.34 3.71 -3.50
CA MET A 96 -4.36 4.55 -4.17
C MET A 96 -3.89 3.86 -5.45
N GLU A 97 -3.87 4.59 -6.55
CA GLU A 97 -3.39 4.13 -7.85
C GLU A 97 -2.38 5.14 -8.37
N SER A 98 -1.29 4.63 -8.94
CA SER A 98 -0.27 5.47 -9.55
C SER A 98 0.52 4.75 -10.62
N TYR A 99 1.01 5.50 -11.60
CA TYR A 99 2.01 5.01 -12.55
C TYR A 99 3.21 5.95 -12.58
N HIS A 100 4.39 5.35 -12.77
CA HIS A 100 5.65 6.04 -12.97
C HIS A 100 5.88 6.34 -14.44
N GLU A 101 6.59 7.43 -14.72
CA GLU A 101 7.07 7.74 -16.05
C GLU A 101 8.52 8.24 -15.97
N ASN A 102 9.43 7.48 -16.58
CA ASN A 102 10.88 7.67 -16.45
C ASN A 102 11.41 8.95 -17.07
N LYS A 103 10.74 9.54 -18.07
CA LYS A 103 11.13 10.85 -18.61
C LYS A 103 11.02 11.94 -17.53
N TYR A 104 10.06 11.81 -16.61
CA TYR A 104 9.86 12.74 -15.51
C TYR A 104 10.48 12.25 -14.20
N GLU A 105 10.74 10.94 -14.07
CA GLU A 105 11.15 10.30 -12.80
C GLU A 105 10.14 10.64 -11.67
N ASP A 106 8.86 10.65 -12.04
CA ASP A 106 7.76 11.08 -11.20
C ASP A 106 6.48 10.27 -11.50
N ARG A 107 5.48 10.46 -10.65
CA ARG A 107 4.25 9.68 -10.60
C ARG A 107 2.99 10.51 -10.70
N ARG A 108 2.03 9.96 -11.44
CA ARG A 108 0.65 10.45 -11.49
C ARG A 108 -0.19 9.73 -10.46
N TRP A 109 -1.08 10.45 -9.79
CA TRP A 109 -1.83 9.92 -8.64
C TRP A 109 -3.34 9.95 -8.82
N LYS A 110 -4.00 8.85 -8.45
CA LYS A 110 -5.44 8.73 -8.27
C LYS A 110 -5.75 8.13 -6.90
N PHE A 111 -6.88 8.53 -6.34
CA PHE A 111 -7.34 8.05 -5.04
C PHE A 111 -8.75 7.49 -5.13
N LYS A 112 -9.01 6.40 -4.41
CA LYS A 112 -10.34 5.84 -4.27
C LYS A 112 -10.97 6.39 -3.00
N CYS A 113 -12.13 7.02 -3.15
CA CYS A 113 -12.90 7.58 -2.05
C CYS A 113 -14.14 6.71 -1.82
N CYS A 114 -14.37 6.27 -0.59
CA CYS A 114 -15.52 5.46 -0.18
C CYS A 114 -16.37 6.22 0.85
N ARG A 115 -17.69 6.19 0.67
CA ARG A 115 -18.67 6.92 1.47
C ARG A 115 -18.77 6.37 2.89
N VAL A 116 -18.79 7.25 3.87
CA VAL A 116 -19.13 6.89 5.25
C VAL A 116 -20.66 6.72 5.33
N ASN A 117 -21.10 5.47 5.50
CA ASN A 117 -22.50 5.14 5.77
C ASN A 117 -22.68 5.03 7.28
N ASN A 118 -22.87 6.15 7.96
CA ASN A 118 -23.29 6.12 9.37
C ASN A 118 -24.76 5.65 9.39
N TYR A 119 -25.04 4.54 10.08
CA TYR A 119 -26.41 4.11 10.39
C TYR A 119 -26.79 4.52 11.80
#